data_AF-A0A3D2Z1Z1-F1
#
_entry.id   AF-A0A3D2Z1Z1-F1
#
_cell.length_a   1.000
_cell.length_b   1.000
_cell.length_c   1.000
_cell.angle_alpha   90.00
_cell.angle_beta   90.00
_cell.angle_gamma   90.00
#
_symmetry.space_group_name_H-M   'P 1'
#
loop_
_entity.id
_entity.type
_entity.pdbx_description
1 polymer ?
#
loop_
_entity_poly.entity_id
_entity_poly.type
_entity_poly.pdbx_seq_one_letter_code
_entity_poly.pdbx_strand_id
1 'polypeptide(L)'
;MGEFPHFQRTTIYHGIPAERVLLDSYPSLEAGGCLHDLTGTGSLDFVGGGDSSTKHASWWECPPEPTQPWTRHLICELGAGQCHDQYVGDPENRR
;
A
#
# COMPACT_ATOMS: atom_id res chain seq x y z
N MET A 1 30.49 -11.11 -0.72
CA MET A 1 29.27 -10.95 -1.52
C MET A 1 28.30 -10.17 -0.67
N GLY A 2 28.08 -8.89 -0.97
CA GLY A 2 27.18 -8.04 -0.20
C GLY A 2 25.76 -8.18 -0.72
N GLU A 3 24.80 -8.37 0.19
CA GLU A 3 23.37 -8.34 -0.13
C GLU A 3 23.00 -6.94 -0.60
N PHE A 4 22.45 -6.84 -1.81
CA PHE A 4 21.82 -5.63 -2.28
C PHE A 4 20.40 -5.59 -1.70
N PRO A 5 19.95 -4.48 -1.09
CA PRO A 5 18.57 -4.38 -0.66
C PRO A 5 17.65 -4.44 -1.89
N HIS A 6 16.64 -5.30 -1.82
CA HIS A 6 15.63 -5.45 -2.86
C HIS A 6 14.68 -4.26 -2.77
N PHE A 7 14.86 -3.27 -3.63
CA PHE A 7 13.98 -2.11 -3.73
C PHE A 7 12.95 -2.34 -4.84
N GLN A 8 11.69 -2.55 -4.48
CA GLN A 8 10.59 -2.49 -5.44
C GLN A 8 9.97 -1.09 -5.43
N ARG A 9 9.69 -0.56 -6.64
CA ARG A 9 9.15 0.79 -6.85
C ARG A 9 7.69 0.69 -7.28
N THR A 10 6.77 1.04 -6.40
CA THR A 10 5.37 1.28 -6.77
C THR A 10 5.19 2.77 -7.11
N THR A 11 4.68 3.07 -8.31
CA THR A 11 4.41 4.45 -8.77
C THR A 11 2.90 4.67 -8.78
N ILE A 12 2.40 5.58 -7.94
CA ILE A 12 0.99 5.98 -7.92
C ILE A 12 0.83 7.19 -8.85
N TYR A 13 -0.12 7.15 -9.79
CA TYR A 13 -0.43 8.26 -10.70
C TYR A 13 -1.62 9.06 -10.16
N HIS A 14 -1.41 10.33 -9.83
CA HIS A 14 -2.48 11.33 -9.65
C HIS A 14 -2.26 12.47 -10.64
N GLY A 15 -3.33 13.09 -11.16
CA GLY A 15 -3.31 14.16 -12.17
C GLY A 15 -2.70 15.52 -11.75
N ILE A 16 -1.79 15.52 -10.79
CA ILE A 16 -0.79 16.56 -10.50
C ILE A 16 0.49 16.09 -11.23
N PRO A 17 1.43 16.94 -11.71
CA PRO A 17 2.66 16.43 -12.34
C PRO A 17 3.23 15.28 -11.51
N ALA A 18 3.33 14.10 -12.12
CA ALA A 18 3.50 12.83 -11.40
C ALA A 18 4.74 12.86 -10.51
N GLU A 19 4.55 13.20 -9.25
CA GLU A 19 5.60 13.24 -8.26
C GLU A 19 5.75 11.82 -7.69
N ARG A 20 6.98 11.29 -7.78
CA ARG A 20 7.29 9.96 -7.27
C ARG A 20 7.59 10.07 -5.79
N VAL A 21 6.61 9.75 -4.94
CA VAL A 21 6.80 9.69 -3.49
C VAL A 21 7.13 8.25 -3.08
N LEU A 22 8.20 8.06 -2.32
CA LEU A 22 8.48 6.78 -1.67
C LEU A 22 7.54 6.62 -0.48
N LEU A 23 6.69 5.59 -0.51
CA LEU A 23 5.73 5.33 0.57
C LEU A 23 6.43 4.81 1.82
N ASP A 24 7.29 3.81 1.65
CA ASP A 24 7.98 3.10 2.74
C ASP A 24 9.13 2.23 2.16
N SER A 25 10.02 1.72 3.02
CA SER A 25 11.04 0.71 2.72
C SER A 25 10.52 -0.74 2.84
N TYR A 26 9.20 -0.95 2.74
CA TYR A 26 8.56 -2.23 2.94
C TYR A 26 9.14 -3.33 2.01
N PRO A 27 9.58 -4.48 2.55
CA PRO A 27 10.16 -5.53 1.75
C PRO A 27 9.08 -6.19 0.90
N SER A 28 9.20 -5.96 -0.41
CA SER A 28 8.50 -6.65 -1.50
C SER A 28 6.96 -6.61 -1.46
N LEU A 29 6.39 -5.62 -2.14
CA LEU A 29 4.97 -5.62 -2.49
C LEU A 29 4.71 -6.60 -3.64
N GLU A 30 3.61 -7.32 -3.53
CA GLU A 30 3.06 -8.11 -4.64
C GLU A 30 2.44 -7.18 -5.69
N ALA A 31 2.11 -7.75 -6.86
CA ALA A 31 1.25 -7.10 -7.81
C ALA A 31 -0.15 -6.80 -7.20
N GLY A 32 -0.90 -5.95 -7.90
CA GLY A 32 -2.19 -5.47 -7.46
C GLY A 32 -2.09 -4.14 -6.71
N GLY A 33 -2.79 -4.06 -5.58
CA GLY A 33 -3.00 -2.85 -4.81
C GLY A 33 -4.27 -2.10 -5.22
N CYS A 34 -4.81 -1.33 -4.29
CA CYS A 34 -5.95 -0.45 -4.56
C CYS A 34 -5.85 0.85 -3.75
N LEU A 35 -6.59 1.86 -4.22
CA LEU A 35 -6.69 3.17 -3.57
C LEU A 35 -8.10 3.35 -3.01
N HIS A 36 -8.20 3.81 -1.77
CA HIS A 36 -9.46 4.14 -1.13
C HIS A 36 -9.27 5.21 -0.04
N ASP A 37 -10.26 6.06 0.19
CA ASP A 37 -10.24 7.00 1.33
C ASP A 37 -10.65 6.24 2.59
N LEU A 38 -9.68 5.66 3.30
CA LEU A 38 -9.92 4.84 4.49
C LEU A 38 -10.13 5.72 5.74
N THR A 39 -9.63 6.95 5.71
CA THR A 39 -9.66 7.89 6.84
C THR A 39 -10.83 8.87 6.78
N GLY A 40 -11.54 8.96 5.65
CA GLY A 40 -12.62 9.93 5.41
C GLY A 40 -12.11 11.36 5.24
N THR A 41 -10.84 11.53 4.88
CA THR A 41 -10.19 12.84 4.73
C THR A 41 -10.31 13.40 3.32
N GLY A 42 -10.80 12.61 2.37
CA GLY A 42 -10.85 12.93 0.95
C GLY A 42 -9.55 12.62 0.19
N SER A 43 -8.49 12.23 0.89
CA SER A 43 -7.25 11.73 0.30
C SER A 43 -7.30 10.21 0.11
N LEU A 44 -6.71 9.71 -0.98
CA LEU A 44 -6.67 8.28 -1.23
C LEU A 44 -5.49 7.63 -0.51
N ASP A 45 -5.81 6.67 0.34
CA ASP A 45 -4.87 5.78 1.00
C ASP A 45 -4.58 4.56 0.11
N PHE A 46 -3.40 3.97 0.27
CA PHE A 46 -2.97 2.81 -0.52
C PHE A 46 -3.11 1.53 0.28
N VAL A 47 -3.69 0.48 -0.31
CA VAL A 47 -3.77 -0.86 0.27
C VAL A 47 -2.95 -1.80 -0.60
N GLY A 48 -2.10 -2.62 0.03
CA GLY A 48 -1.21 -3.54 -0.67
C GLY A 48 -0.85 -4.77 0.14
N GLY A 49 -0.53 -5.84 -0.58
CA GLY A 49 -0.09 -7.11 -0.04
C GLY A 49 1.39 -7.36 -0.27
N GLY A 50 2.01 -8.15 0.62
CA GLY A 50 3.36 -8.67 0.42
C GLY A 50 3.41 -9.81 -0.61
N ASP A 51 4.56 -9.95 -1.27
CA ASP A 51 4.82 -11.07 -2.18
C ASP A 51 5.01 -12.41 -1.44
N SER A 52 5.51 -13.45 -2.11
CA SER A 52 5.78 -14.75 -1.49
C SER A 52 6.72 -14.70 -0.26
N SER A 53 7.54 -13.66 -0.14
CA SER A 53 8.50 -13.45 0.96
C SER A 53 7.91 -12.69 2.14
N THR A 54 6.81 -11.97 1.94
CA THR A 54 6.21 -11.10 2.96
C THR A 54 4.76 -11.50 3.23
N LYS A 55 4.48 -11.86 4.48
CA LYS A 55 3.19 -12.40 4.90
C LYS A 55 2.23 -11.35 5.47
N HIS A 56 2.30 -10.09 5.05
CA HIS A 56 1.35 -9.11 5.56
C HIS A 56 0.61 -8.37 4.45
N ALA A 57 -0.66 -8.09 4.72
CA ALA A 57 -1.40 -7.04 4.05
C ALA A 57 -1.38 -5.80 4.94
N SER A 58 -1.12 -4.64 4.35
CA SER A 58 -1.05 -3.35 5.05
C SER A 58 -1.75 -2.27 4.23
N TRP A 59 -2.08 -1.17 4.90
CA TRP A 59 -2.43 0.07 4.22
C TRP A 59 -1.46 1.18 4.62
N TRP A 60 -1.30 2.15 3.73
CA TRP A 60 -0.48 3.33 3.92
C TRP A 60 -1.38 4.55 3.86
N GLU A 61 -1.35 5.32 4.94
CA GLU A 61 -2.12 6.56 5.10
C GLU A 61 -1.45 7.71 4.36
N CYS A 62 -2.21 8.38 3.49
CA CYS A 62 -1.75 9.54 2.76
C CYS A 62 -1.67 10.75 3.71
N PRO A 63 -0.49 11.36 3.89
CA PRO A 63 -0.37 12.50 4.77
C PRO A 63 -1.03 13.75 4.15
N PRO A 64 -1.43 14.74 4.96
CA PRO A 64 -1.99 15.99 4.45
C PRO A 64 -1.05 16.76 3.51
N GLU A 65 0.26 16.65 3.73
CA GLU A 65 1.29 17.27 2.91
C GLU A 65 2.05 16.21 2.10
N PRO A 66 2.10 16.28 0.75
CA PRO A 66 2.70 15.24 -0.09
C PRO A 66 4.18 14.92 0.17
N THR A 67 4.88 15.83 0.83
CA THR A 67 6.31 15.69 1.16
C THR A 67 6.55 14.92 2.46
N GLN A 68 5.49 14.63 3.22
CA GLN A 68 5.59 13.85 4.46
C GLN A 68 5.63 12.35 4.16
N PRO A 69 6.25 11.54 5.04
CA PRO A 69 6.20 10.10 4.94
C PRO A 69 4.78 9.58 5.19
N TRP A 70 4.40 8.52 4.48
CA TRP A 70 3.12 7.84 4.70
C TRP A 70 3.21 6.96 5.94
N THR A 71 2.11 6.86 6.70
CA THR A 71 2.07 5.99 7.89
C THR A 71 1.58 4.60 7.49
N ARG A 72 2.36 3.55 7.75
CA ARG A 72 1.97 2.16 7.47
C ARG A 72 1.20 1.55 8.64
N HIS A 73 0.08 0.91 8.32
CA HIS A 73 -0.79 0.22 9.24
C HIS A 73 -0.96 -1.25 8.82
N LEU A 74 -0.73 -2.19 9.73
CA LEU A 74 -0.93 -3.61 9.49
C LEU A 74 -2.44 -3.92 9.43
N ILE A 75 -2.91 -4.54 8.35
CA ILE A 75 -4.28 -5.06 8.25
C ILE A 75 -4.32 -6.45 8.88
N CYS A 76 -3.45 -7.36 8.41
CA CYS A 76 -3.34 -8.71 8.94
C CYS A 76 -2.02 -9.37 8.56
N GLU A 77 -1.67 -10.41 9.33
CA GLU A 77 -0.68 -11.40 8.93
C GLU A 77 -1.37 -12.57 8.23
N LEU A 78 -0.87 -12.92 7.05
CA LEU A 78 -1.35 -14.02 6.22
C LEU A 78 -0.62 -15.32 6.61
N GLY A 79 -1.33 -16.44 6.63
CA GLY A 79 -0.71 -17.75 6.93
C GLY A 79 0.33 -18.19 5.88
N ALA A 80 0.11 -17.78 4.63
CA ALA A 80 1.02 -17.96 3.50
C ALA A 80 1.35 -16.59 2.88
N GLY A 81 2.50 -16.47 2.21
CA GLY A 81 2.80 -15.27 1.40
C GLY A 81 1.92 -15.22 0.15
N GLN A 82 2.18 -14.25 -0.73
CA GLN A 82 1.54 -14.09 -2.03
C GLN A 82 0.09 -13.59 -1.97
N CYS A 83 -0.06 -12.31 -1.62
CA CYS A 83 -1.33 -11.61 -1.72
C CYS A 83 -1.44 -10.92 -3.09
N HIS A 84 -2.03 -11.62 -4.07
CA HIS A 84 -1.97 -11.19 -5.49
C HIS A 84 -2.93 -10.08 -5.88
N ASP A 85 -4.10 -10.02 -5.26
CA ASP A 85 -5.11 -9.02 -5.57
C ASP A 85 -5.69 -8.46 -4.28
N GLN A 86 -5.96 -7.15 -4.27
CA GLN A 86 -6.60 -6.45 -3.17
C GLN A 86 -7.80 -5.65 -3.69
N TYR A 87 -8.89 -5.68 -2.93
CA TYR A 87 -10.09 -4.92 -3.20
C TYR A 87 -10.63 -4.36 -1.89
N VAL A 88 -11.05 -3.09 -1.91
CA VAL A 88 -11.75 -2.44 -0.80
C VAL A 88 -13.20 -2.23 -1.21
N GLY A 89 -14.12 -2.62 -0.33
CA GLY A 89 -15.54 -2.38 -0.49
C GLY A 89 -16.30 -2.57 0.82
N ASP A 90 -17.52 -2.07 0.85
CA ASP A 90 -18.48 -2.33 1.93
C ASP A 90 -19.42 -3.48 1.48
N PRO A 91 -19.16 -4.73 1.90
CA PRO A 91 -19.99 -5.87 1.52
C PRO A 91 -21.30 -5.93 2.32
N GLU A 92 -21.40 -5.20 3.42
CA GLU A 92 -22.50 -5.31 4.39
C GLU A 92 -23.46 -4.14 4.37
N ASN A 93 -23.40 -3.25 3.37
CA ASN A 93 -24.30 -2.10 3.24
C ASN A 93 -25.78 -2.51 3.22
N ARG A 94 -26.34 -2.73 4.41
CA ARG A 94 -27.73 -3.03 4.70
C ARG A 94 -28.42 -1.70 4.87
N ARG A 95 -29.16 -1.32 3.83
CA ARG A 95 -30.08 -0.18 3.86
C ARG A 95 -31.17 -0.36 4.92
#